data_AF-A0A450UMQ1-F1
#
_entry.id   AF-A0A450UMQ1-F1
#
_cell.length_a   1.000
_cell.length_b   1.000
_cell.length_c   1.000
_cell.angle_alpha   90.00
_cell.angle_beta   90.00
_cell.angle_gamma   90.00
#
_symmetry.space_group_name_H-M   'P 1'
#
loop_
_entity.id
_entity.type
_entity.pdbx_description
1 polymer ?
#
loop_
_entity_poly.entity_id
_entity_poly.type
_entity_poly.pdbx_seq_one_letter_code
_entity_poly.pdbx_strand_id
1 'polypeptide(L)'
;MNRKIYQDQYDFELNQRNHLTSSVNVPIMVVIVVGGVVSSMVLNVPYALNASSIVFSLASIICAIFLLISICLLFGSSIGYKYMKLPPPSELDRYYEELLQWHKNNGTETDARNDFDDYLYERLGESVEVNSNNNINRGNFLHMATIMIAVATLFLAISGAIYVYAKLQNGQTPYKVQIIGTVDMK
;
A
#
# COMPACT_ATOMS: atom_id res chain seq x y z
N MET A 1 30.05 -21.17 -11.52
CA MET A 1 28.70 -20.56 -11.61
C MET A 1 28.84 -19.10 -12.06
N ASN A 2 27.87 -18.48 -12.73
CA ASN A 2 28.03 -17.09 -13.21
C ASN A 2 27.63 -16.08 -12.12
N ARG A 3 28.63 -15.50 -11.44
CA ARG A 3 28.44 -14.48 -10.38
C ARG A 3 27.55 -13.33 -10.78
N LYS A 4 27.61 -12.92 -12.03
CA LYS A 4 26.80 -11.81 -12.53
C LYS A 4 25.31 -12.11 -12.42
N ILE A 5 24.87 -13.35 -12.64
CA ILE A 5 23.45 -13.72 -12.55
C ILE A 5 22.94 -13.56 -11.12
N TYR A 6 23.72 -14.00 -10.12
CA TYR A 6 23.35 -13.92 -8.71
C TYR A 6 23.32 -12.46 -8.22
N GLN A 7 24.30 -11.65 -8.66
CA GLN A 7 24.34 -10.23 -8.36
C GLN A 7 23.17 -9.47 -9.02
N ASP A 8 22.92 -9.72 -10.31
CA ASP A 8 21.82 -9.10 -11.05
C ASP A 8 20.47 -9.41 -10.37
N GLN A 9 20.26 -10.66 -9.93
CA GLN A 9 19.04 -11.04 -9.20
C GLN A 9 18.94 -10.36 -7.83
N TYR A 10 20.04 -10.31 -7.07
CA TYR A 10 20.08 -9.63 -5.78
C TYR A 10 19.73 -8.14 -5.91
N ASP A 11 20.35 -7.46 -6.88
CA ASP A 11 20.11 -6.04 -7.16
C ASP A 11 18.66 -5.82 -7.63
N PHE A 12 18.12 -6.72 -8.45
CA PHE A 12 16.71 -6.71 -8.85
C PHE A 12 15.77 -6.74 -7.64
N GLU A 13 15.97 -7.65 -6.68
CA GLU A 13 15.11 -7.75 -5.50
C GLU A 13 15.19 -6.50 -4.59
N LEU A 14 16.38 -5.90 -4.48
CA LEU A 14 16.55 -4.63 -3.76
C LEU A 14 15.87 -3.45 -4.47
N ASN A 15 15.94 -3.41 -5.81
CA ASN A 15 15.25 -2.41 -6.60
C ASN A 15 13.73 -2.58 -6.50
N GLN A 16 13.23 -3.81 -6.54
CA GLN A 16 11.81 -4.11 -6.38
C GLN A 16 11.29 -3.67 -4.99
N ARG A 17 12.08 -3.84 -3.92
CA ARG A 17 11.76 -3.26 -2.61
C ARG A 17 11.52 -1.76 -2.68
N ASN A 18 12.40 -1.02 -3.35
CA ASN A 18 12.30 0.43 -3.46
C ASN A 18 11.06 0.83 -4.29
N HIS A 19 10.80 0.11 -5.39
CA HIS A 19 9.59 0.30 -6.18
C HIS A 19 8.33 0.07 -5.34
N LEU A 20 8.23 -1.05 -4.63
CA LEU A 20 7.09 -1.35 -3.75
C LEU A 20 6.87 -0.26 -2.69
N THR A 21 7.94 0.23 -2.07
CA THR A 21 7.85 1.34 -1.11
C THR A 21 7.31 2.61 -1.75
N SER A 22 7.76 2.97 -2.95
CA SER A 22 7.24 4.15 -3.66
C SER A 22 5.79 3.99 -4.13
N SER A 23 5.40 2.77 -4.51
CA SER A 23 4.06 2.48 -5.05
C SER A 23 2.94 2.57 -4.03
N VAL A 24 3.24 2.53 -2.72
CA VAL A 24 2.26 2.69 -1.63
C VAL A 24 1.69 4.12 -1.57
N ASN A 25 2.43 5.12 -2.04
CA ASN A 25 2.03 6.53 -1.95
C ASN A 25 0.73 6.84 -2.70
N VAL A 26 0.55 6.27 -3.90
CA VAL A 26 -0.63 6.54 -4.74
C VAL A 26 -1.91 6.00 -4.07
N PRO A 27 -1.98 4.73 -3.63
CA PRO A 27 -3.10 4.22 -2.84
C PRO A 27 -3.44 5.06 -1.61
N ILE A 28 -2.44 5.50 -0.83
CA ILE A 28 -2.67 6.35 0.36
C ILE A 28 -3.37 7.65 -0.04
N MET A 29 -2.87 8.32 -1.10
CA MET A 29 -3.48 9.55 -1.58
C MET A 29 -4.94 9.35 -2.00
N VAL A 30 -5.24 8.25 -2.70
CA VAL A 30 -6.62 7.94 -3.11
C VAL A 30 -7.51 7.68 -1.88
N VAL A 31 -7.03 6.94 -0.88
CA VAL A 31 -7.79 6.70 0.37
C VAL A 31 -8.13 8.02 1.07
N ILE A 32 -7.19 8.96 1.15
CA ILE A 32 -7.41 10.28 1.76
C ILE A 32 -8.48 11.06 0.99
N VAL A 33 -8.37 11.10 -0.34
CA VAL A 33 -9.32 11.82 -1.20
C VAL A 33 -10.72 11.21 -1.11
N VAL A 34 -10.84 9.89 -1.33
CA VAL A 34 -12.12 9.17 -1.31
C VAL A 34 -12.75 9.26 0.09
N GLY A 35 -11.96 9.10 1.15
CA GLY A 35 -12.40 9.26 2.52
C GLY A 35 -12.95 10.67 2.79
N GLY A 36 -12.21 11.71 2.40
CA GLY A 36 -12.64 13.10 2.56
C GLY A 36 -13.94 13.41 1.81
N VAL A 37 -14.08 12.91 0.57
CA VAL A 37 -15.30 13.10 -0.23
C VAL A 37 -16.50 12.39 0.41
N VAL A 38 -16.38 11.11 0.79
CA VAL A 38 -17.45 10.37 1.46
C VAL A 38 -17.84 11.06 2.77
N SER A 39 -16.88 11.45 3.60
CA SER A 39 -17.15 12.11 4.87
C SER A 39 -17.90 13.43 4.66
N SER A 40 -17.48 14.25 3.70
CA SER A 40 -18.16 15.50 3.35
C SER A 40 -19.60 15.26 2.88
N MET A 41 -19.83 14.27 2.01
CA MET A 41 -21.17 13.95 1.52
C MET A 41 -22.11 13.47 2.62
N VAL A 42 -21.63 12.57 3.49
CA VAL A 42 -22.40 12.03 4.63
C VAL A 42 -22.84 13.16 5.58
N LEU A 43 -21.97 14.14 5.84
CA LEU A 43 -22.30 15.26 6.73
C LEU A 43 -23.30 16.26 6.13
N ASN A 44 -23.40 16.34 4.81
CA ASN A 44 -24.15 17.39 4.11
C ASN A 44 -25.40 16.87 3.36
N VAL A 45 -25.69 15.58 3.41
CA VAL A 45 -26.87 15.04 2.71
C VAL A 45 -28.15 15.40 3.50
N PRO A 46 -29.20 15.88 2.84
CA PRO A 46 -30.50 16.09 3.49
C PRO A 46 -31.20 14.74 3.68
N TYR A 47 -30.94 14.09 4.82
CA TYR A 47 -31.52 12.80 5.15
C TYR A 47 -33.06 12.86 5.23
N ALA A 48 -33.71 11.93 4.53
CA ALA A 48 -35.14 11.70 4.63
C ALA A 48 -35.43 10.20 4.67
N LEU A 49 -36.60 9.79 5.19
CA LEU A 49 -37.03 8.40 5.20
C LEU A 49 -37.54 7.95 3.81
N ASN A 50 -36.67 8.03 2.80
CA ASN A 50 -36.94 7.62 1.44
C ASN A 50 -35.89 6.62 0.92
N ALA A 51 -36.24 5.89 -0.14
CA ALA A 51 -35.37 4.86 -0.72
C ALA A 51 -33.98 5.41 -1.10
N SER A 52 -33.91 6.63 -1.65
CA SER A 52 -32.65 7.26 -2.05
C SER A 52 -31.69 7.48 -0.88
N SER A 53 -32.18 7.95 0.27
CA SER A 53 -31.36 8.15 1.47
C SER A 53 -30.87 6.83 2.05
N ILE A 54 -31.68 5.77 1.96
CA ILE A 54 -31.29 4.41 2.39
C ILE A 54 -30.18 3.88 1.48
N VAL A 55 -30.36 3.94 0.16
CA VAL A 55 -29.33 3.49 -0.81
C VAL A 55 -28.05 4.30 -0.68
N PHE A 56 -28.14 5.63 -0.52
CA PHE A 56 -26.99 6.49 -0.24
C PHE A 56 -26.22 6.04 1.01
N SER A 57 -26.93 5.79 2.10
CA SER A 57 -26.33 5.40 3.38
C SER A 57 -25.65 4.04 3.27
N LEU A 58 -26.32 3.05 2.65
CA LEU A 58 -25.74 1.72 2.42
C LEU A 58 -24.50 1.79 1.54
N ALA A 59 -24.56 2.51 0.41
CA ALA A 59 -23.40 2.67 -0.48
C ALA A 59 -22.23 3.37 0.23
N SER A 60 -22.50 4.39 1.05
CA SER A 60 -21.48 5.11 1.82
C SER A 60 -20.85 4.22 2.90
N ILE A 61 -21.64 3.40 3.59
CA ILE A 61 -21.14 2.43 4.57
C ILE A 61 -20.25 1.38 3.90
N ILE A 62 -20.70 0.82 2.77
CA ILE A 62 -19.92 -0.17 2.02
C ILE A 62 -18.60 0.46 1.53
N CYS A 63 -18.64 1.69 1.00
CA CYS A 63 -17.44 2.44 0.64
C CYS A 63 -16.48 2.56 1.84
N ALA A 64 -16.98 2.96 3.01
CA ALA A 64 -16.17 3.11 4.22
C ALA A 64 -15.54 1.78 4.66
N ILE A 65 -16.28 0.67 4.59
CA ILE A 65 -15.76 -0.67 4.92
C ILE A 65 -14.59 -1.03 3.99
N PHE A 66 -14.73 -0.85 2.67
CA PHE A 66 -13.66 -1.16 1.73
C PHE A 66 -12.44 -0.24 1.89
N LEU A 67 -12.64 1.03 2.22
CA LEU A 67 -11.54 1.92 2.58
C LEU A 67 -10.79 1.43 3.83
N LEU A 68 -11.51 1.03 4.89
CA LEU A 68 -10.88 0.50 6.10
C LEU A 68 -10.09 -0.79 5.83
N ILE A 69 -10.65 -1.71 5.05
CA ILE A 69 -9.94 -2.92 4.62
C ILE A 69 -8.67 -2.54 3.84
N SER A 70 -8.76 -1.58 2.91
CA SER A 70 -7.59 -1.13 2.14
C SER A 70 -6.50 -0.56 3.03
N ILE A 71 -6.86 0.20 4.07
CA ILE A 71 -5.90 0.75 5.05
C ILE A 71 -5.18 -0.38 5.77
N CYS A 72 -5.90 -1.39 6.27
CA CYS A 72 -5.28 -2.55 6.92
C CYS A 72 -4.31 -3.29 5.99
N LEU A 73 -4.67 -3.47 4.71
CA LEU A 73 -3.82 -4.10 3.71
C LEU A 73 -2.58 -3.25 3.39
N LEU A 74 -2.69 -1.92 3.33
CA LEU A 74 -1.55 -1.02 3.14
C LEU A 74 -0.55 -1.11 4.30
N PHE A 75 -1.03 -1.18 5.55
CA PHE A 75 -0.18 -1.47 6.70
C PHE A 75 0.48 -2.85 6.60
N GLY A 76 -0.28 -3.87 6.19
CA GLY A 76 0.24 -5.22 5.92
C GLY A 76 1.31 -5.28 4.84
N SER A 77 1.30 -4.36 3.86
CA SER A 77 2.34 -4.23 2.83
C SER A 77 3.62 -3.52 3.31
N SER A 78 3.57 -2.86 4.48
CA SER A 78 4.62 -1.93 4.93
C SER A 78 5.35 -2.39 6.19
N ILE A 79 4.69 -3.16 7.07
CA ILE A 79 5.23 -3.49 8.40
C ILE A 79 5.79 -4.92 8.42
N GLY A 80 6.92 -5.11 9.09
CA GLY A 80 7.42 -6.44 9.49
C GLY A 80 8.40 -7.12 8.52
N TYR A 81 8.72 -6.49 7.38
CA TYR A 81 9.62 -7.09 6.38
C TYR A 81 11.08 -6.76 6.66
N LYS A 82 11.89 -7.79 6.88
CA LYS A 82 13.34 -7.68 7.05
C LYS A 82 14.06 -8.15 5.80
N TYR A 83 14.72 -7.21 5.13
CA TYR A 83 15.51 -7.51 3.94
C TYR A 83 16.92 -7.92 4.33
N MET A 84 17.39 -9.01 3.74
CA MET A 84 18.74 -9.50 3.94
C MET A 84 19.69 -8.71 3.04
N LYS A 85 20.78 -8.23 3.64
CA LYS A 85 21.86 -7.53 2.95
C LYS A 85 23.09 -8.42 2.95
N LEU A 86 23.91 -8.27 1.90
CA LEU A 86 25.24 -8.86 1.92
C LEU A 86 26.06 -8.26 3.07
N PRO A 87 27.03 -9.03 3.61
CA PRO A 87 28.02 -8.49 4.54
C PRO A 87 28.72 -7.27 3.94
N PRO A 88 29.11 -6.29 4.76
CA PRO A 88 29.81 -5.12 4.28
C PRO A 88 31.16 -5.52 3.64
N PRO A 89 31.67 -4.75 2.67
CA PRO A 89 32.93 -5.08 1.97
C PRO A 89 34.09 -5.38 2.91
N SER A 90 34.23 -4.62 4.02
CA SER A 90 35.28 -4.85 5.02
C SER A 90 35.23 -6.23 5.68
N GLU A 91 34.03 -6.79 5.86
CA GLU A 91 33.88 -8.15 6.41
C GLU A 91 34.18 -9.21 5.37
N LEU A 92 33.81 -8.96 4.10
CA LEU A 92 34.15 -9.85 2.98
C LEU A 92 35.66 -9.90 2.75
N ASP A 93 36.33 -8.75 2.77
CA ASP A 93 37.79 -8.66 2.62
C ASP A 93 38.49 -9.41 3.75
N ARG A 94 38.07 -9.19 5.01
CA ARG A 94 38.61 -9.92 6.17
C ARG A 94 38.41 -11.42 6.04
N TYR A 95 37.20 -11.87 5.65
CA TYR A 95 36.92 -13.29 5.46
C TYR A 95 37.80 -13.91 4.36
N TYR A 96 38.02 -13.18 3.26
CA TYR A 96 38.92 -13.62 2.20
C TYR A 96 40.38 -13.72 2.69
N GLU A 97 40.85 -12.74 3.47
CA GLU A 97 42.18 -12.81 4.09
C GLU A 97 42.31 -14.01 5.04
N GLU A 98 41.28 -14.30 5.85
CA GLU A 98 41.25 -15.47 6.73
C GLU A 98 41.33 -16.78 5.94
N LEU A 99 40.62 -16.89 4.82
CA LEU A 99 40.71 -18.03 3.90
C LEU A 99 42.12 -18.17 3.30
N LEU A 100 42.72 -17.07 2.84
CA LEU A 100 44.09 -17.07 2.32
C LEU A 100 45.09 -17.57 3.38
N GLN A 101 44.96 -17.13 4.64
CA GLN A 101 45.85 -17.57 5.72
C GLN A 101 45.66 -19.06 6.05
N TRP A 102 44.42 -19.54 6.07
CA TRP A 102 44.13 -20.95 6.34
C TRP A 102 44.68 -21.87 5.25
N HIS A 103 44.50 -21.49 3.98
CA HIS A 103 44.93 -22.28 2.83
C HIS A 103 46.45 -22.32 2.65
N LYS A 104 47.23 -21.38 3.21
CA LYS A 104 48.70 -21.46 3.20
C LYS A 104 49.25 -22.80 3.68
N ASN A 105 48.55 -23.45 4.62
CA ASN A 105 48.95 -24.72 5.22
C ASN A 105 48.05 -25.91 4.83
N ASN A 106 46.91 -25.65 4.17
CA ASN A 106 45.86 -26.65 3.97
C ASN A 106 45.40 -26.79 2.50
N GLY A 107 45.91 -25.95 1.59
CA GLY A 107 45.49 -25.95 0.19
C GLY A 107 46.29 -24.97 -0.66
N THR A 108 45.63 -24.40 -1.67
CA THR A 108 46.21 -23.40 -2.57
C THR A 108 45.46 -22.07 -2.48
N GLU A 109 46.06 -21.00 -3.00
CA GLU A 109 45.39 -19.70 -3.15
C GLU A 109 44.13 -19.80 -4.04
N THR A 110 44.15 -20.70 -5.02
CA THR A 110 42.98 -20.99 -5.86
C THR A 110 41.85 -21.60 -5.06
N ASP A 111 42.15 -22.50 -4.11
CA ASP A 111 41.14 -23.11 -3.24
C ASP A 111 40.51 -22.06 -2.32
N ALA A 112 41.32 -21.15 -1.75
CA ALA A 112 40.82 -20.01 -0.97
C ALA A 112 39.85 -19.12 -1.78
N ARG A 113 40.17 -18.87 -3.06
CA ARG A 113 39.30 -18.11 -3.95
C ARG A 113 37.99 -18.84 -4.26
N ASN A 114 38.05 -20.15 -4.49
CA ASN A 114 36.86 -20.96 -4.75
C ASN A 114 35.94 -20.98 -3.53
N ASP A 115 36.49 -21.20 -2.33
CA ASP A 115 35.72 -21.19 -1.07
C ASP A 115 35.06 -19.83 -0.83
N PHE A 116 35.77 -18.74 -1.12
CA PHE A 116 35.21 -17.40 -1.03
C PHE A 116 34.07 -17.16 -2.03
N ASP A 117 34.26 -17.57 -3.29
CA ASP A 117 33.23 -17.46 -4.32
C ASP A 117 31.99 -18.29 -3.95
N ASP A 118 32.17 -19.49 -3.40
CA ASP A 118 31.09 -20.37 -2.92
C ASP A 118 30.33 -19.74 -1.74
N TYR A 119 31.04 -19.20 -0.74
CA TYR A 119 30.44 -18.43 0.34
C TYR A 119 29.62 -17.24 -0.18
N LEU A 120 30.17 -16.52 -1.16
CA LEU A 120 29.49 -15.36 -1.72
C LEU A 120 28.23 -15.77 -2.49
N TYR A 121 28.27 -16.89 -3.24
CA TYR A 121 27.09 -17.43 -3.92
C TYR A 121 26.02 -17.86 -2.94
N GLU A 122 26.39 -18.52 -1.84
CA GLU A 122 25.45 -18.91 -0.78
C GLU A 122 24.77 -17.66 -0.19
N ARG A 123 25.55 -16.66 0.23
CA ARG A 123 25.01 -15.42 0.80
C ARG A 123 24.13 -14.65 -0.17
N LEU A 124 24.47 -14.63 -1.46
CA LEU A 124 23.63 -14.04 -2.51
C LEU A 124 22.31 -14.81 -2.66
N GLY A 125 22.38 -16.15 -2.73
CA GLY A 125 21.22 -17.02 -2.86
C GLY A 125 20.23 -16.86 -1.70
N GLU A 126 20.71 -16.96 -0.46
CA GLU A 126 19.92 -16.75 0.75
C GLU A 126 19.27 -15.36 0.76
N SER A 127 20.04 -14.34 0.40
CA SER A 127 19.54 -12.96 0.37
C SER A 127 18.44 -12.78 -0.66
N VAL A 128 18.61 -13.33 -1.86
CA VAL A 128 17.60 -13.31 -2.92
C VAL A 128 16.32 -14.01 -2.47
N GLU A 129 16.42 -15.20 -1.88
CA GLU A 129 15.26 -15.97 -1.45
C GLU A 129 14.43 -15.20 -0.40
N VAL A 130 15.07 -14.69 0.65
CA VAL A 130 14.41 -13.91 1.69
C VAL A 130 13.79 -12.63 1.12
N ASN A 131 14.54 -11.91 0.28
CA ASN A 131 14.08 -10.64 -0.29
C ASN A 131 12.92 -10.85 -1.28
N SER A 132 12.97 -11.89 -2.09
CA SER A 132 11.91 -12.23 -3.06
C SER A 132 10.62 -12.62 -2.35
N ASN A 133 10.70 -13.48 -1.33
CA ASN A 133 9.53 -13.83 -0.50
C ASN A 133 8.89 -12.59 0.14
N ASN A 134 9.71 -11.67 0.66
CA ASN A 134 9.22 -10.40 1.19
C ASN A 134 8.55 -9.55 0.11
N ASN A 135 9.16 -9.42 -1.07
CA ASN A 135 8.62 -8.64 -2.17
C ASN A 135 7.28 -9.19 -2.69
N ILE A 136 7.16 -10.52 -2.83
CA ILE A 136 5.91 -11.19 -3.22
C ILE A 136 4.80 -10.89 -2.21
N ASN A 137 5.07 -11.08 -0.92
CA ASN A 137 4.08 -10.83 0.14
C ASN A 137 3.63 -9.36 0.17
N ARG A 138 4.58 -8.43 0.15
CA ARG A 138 4.28 -6.98 0.09
C ARG A 138 3.49 -6.62 -1.16
N GLY A 139 3.88 -7.16 -2.31
CA GLY A 139 3.21 -6.95 -3.59
C GLY A 139 1.76 -7.42 -3.56
N ASN A 140 1.50 -8.60 -2.98
CA ASN A 140 0.14 -9.14 -2.83
C ASN A 140 -0.75 -8.25 -1.96
N PHE A 141 -0.26 -7.80 -0.80
CA PHE A 141 -1.00 -6.87 0.04
C PHE A 141 -1.30 -5.55 -0.67
N LEU A 142 -0.32 -4.98 -1.37
CA LEU A 142 -0.48 -3.73 -2.12
C LEU A 142 -1.48 -3.87 -3.28
N HIS A 143 -1.42 -4.99 -4.00
CA HIS A 143 -2.36 -5.29 -5.07
C HIS A 143 -3.79 -5.40 -4.53
N MET A 144 -3.98 -6.18 -3.46
CA MET A 144 -5.29 -6.32 -2.82
C MET A 144 -5.82 -4.99 -2.27
N ALA A 145 -4.96 -4.17 -1.66
CA ALA A 145 -5.34 -2.84 -1.21
C ALA A 145 -5.85 -1.97 -2.37
N THR A 146 -5.17 -2.03 -3.52
CA THR A 146 -5.56 -1.30 -4.73
C THR A 146 -6.91 -1.76 -5.26
N ILE A 147 -7.20 -3.07 -5.25
CA ILE A 147 -8.53 -3.60 -5.61
C ILE A 147 -9.59 -3.07 -4.65
N MET A 148 -9.35 -3.11 -3.34
CA MET A 148 -10.31 -2.60 -2.35
C MET A 148 -10.60 -1.10 -2.55
N ILE A 149 -9.58 -0.30 -2.88
CA ILE A 149 -9.74 1.11 -3.22
C ILE A 149 -10.60 1.30 -4.48
N ALA A 150 -10.37 0.48 -5.52
CA ALA A 150 -11.18 0.54 -6.74
C ALA A 150 -12.65 0.22 -6.46
N VAL A 151 -12.92 -0.80 -5.64
CA VAL A 151 -14.29 -1.14 -5.19
C VAL A 151 -14.88 -0.01 -4.35
N ALA A 152 -14.15 0.56 -3.40
CA ALA A 152 -14.61 1.71 -2.62
C ALA A 152 -14.98 2.89 -3.54
N THR A 153 -14.15 3.18 -4.54
CA THR A 153 -14.39 4.27 -5.50
C THR A 153 -15.67 4.05 -6.32
N LEU A 154 -16.00 2.81 -6.68
CA LEU A 154 -17.27 2.47 -7.33
C LEU A 154 -18.46 2.82 -6.43
N PHE A 155 -18.41 2.46 -5.15
CA PHE A 155 -19.47 2.81 -4.21
C PHE A 155 -19.55 4.30 -3.91
N LEU A 156 -18.42 5.01 -3.88
CA LEU A 156 -18.38 6.47 -3.85
C LEU A 156 -19.10 7.07 -5.06
N ALA A 157 -18.89 6.55 -6.27
CA ALA A 157 -19.57 7.06 -7.46
C ALA A 157 -21.09 6.90 -7.36
N ILE A 158 -21.56 5.75 -6.86
CA ILE A 158 -22.98 5.48 -6.63
C ILE A 158 -23.55 6.45 -5.58
N SER A 159 -22.92 6.57 -4.42
CA SER A 159 -23.38 7.50 -3.37
C SER A 159 -23.30 8.96 -3.85
N GLY A 160 -22.29 9.30 -4.65
CA GLY A 160 -22.08 10.62 -5.24
C GLY A 160 -23.20 11.03 -6.18
N ALA A 161 -23.60 10.13 -7.08
CA ALA A 161 -24.72 10.37 -7.99
C ALA A 161 -26.02 10.63 -7.22
N ILE A 162 -26.29 9.85 -6.17
CA ILE A 162 -27.49 10.04 -5.33
C ILE A 162 -27.41 11.35 -4.54
N TYR A 163 -26.24 11.69 -3.98
CA TYR A 163 -26.04 12.95 -3.26
C TYR A 163 -26.31 14.16 -4.15
N VAL A 164 -25.76 14.16 -5.37
CA VAL A 164 -26.00 15.24 -6.34
C VAL A 164 -27.48 15.33 -6.69
N TYR A 165 -28.13 14.21 -6.97
CA TYR A 165 -29.57 14.17 -7.26
C TYR A 165 -30.39 14.73 -6.09
N ALA A 166 -30.11 14.33 -4.86
CA ALA A 166 -30.80 14.81 -3.67
C ALA A 166 -30.59 16.33 -3.47
N LYS A 167 -29.37 16.83 -3.73
CA LYS A 167 -29.06 18.26 -3.59
C LYS A 167 -29.77 19.13 -4.63
N LEU A 168 -29.92 18.63 -5.86
CA LEU A 168 -30.67 19.31 -6.92
C LEU A 168 -32.17 19.42 -6.60
N GLN A 169 -32.75 18.40 -5.97
CA GLN A 169 -34.16 18.43 -5.58
C GLN A 169 -34.44 19.35 -4.39
N ASN A 170 -33.53 19.41 -3.42
CA ASN A 170 -33.68 20.21 -2.20
C ASN A 170 -33.20 21.66 -2.35
N GLY A 171 -32.89 22.11 -3.58
CA GLY A 171 -32.32 23.43 -3.89
C GLY A 171 -33.23 24.65 -3.66
N GLN A 172 -34.42 24.50 -3.07
CA GLN A 172 -35.25 25.65 -2.66
C GLN A 172 -35.09 25.90 -1.16
N THR A 173 -34.04 26.64 -0.79
CA THR A 173 -34.01 27.29 0.52
C THR A 173 -35.02 28.44 0.50
N PRO A 174 -35.98 28.55 1.43
CA PRO A 174 -36.89 29.67 1.47
C PRO A 174 -36.11 30.96 1.75
N TYR A 175 -35.94 31.81 0.73
CA TYR A 175 -35.15 33.04 0.78
C TYR A 175 -35.89 34.21 1.45
N LYS A 176 -37.19 34.08 1.71
CA LYS A 176 -38.00 35.16 2.30
C LYS A 176 -39.13 34.60 3.15
N VAL A 177 -39.02 34.77 4.47
CA VAL A 177 -40.15 34.61 5.39
C VAL A 177 -40.88 35.95 5.44
N GLN A 178 -42.06 36.03 4.83
CA GLN A 178 -42.92 37.21 4.90
C GLN A 178 -44.09 36.89 5.85
N ILE A 179 -44.19 37.59 6.98
CA ILE A 179 -45.31 37.43 7.91
C ILE A 179 -46.54 38.10 7.28
N ILE A 180 -47.50 37.29 6.86
CA ILE A 180 -48.77 37.75 6.26
C ILE A 180 -49.80 37.88 7.39
N GLY A 181 -49.63 38.91 8.22
CA GLY A 181 -50.62 39.32 9.22
C GLY A 181 -50.47 38.70 10.61
N THR A 182 -50.83 39.49 11.61
CA THR A 182 -51.02 39.08 13.00
C THR A 182 -52.46 38.62 13.19
N VAL A 183 -52.66 37.46 13.80
CA VAL A 183 -53.99 37.01 14.24
C VAL A 183 -54.29 37.71 15.55
N ASP A 184 -55.25 38.65 15.55
CA ASP A 184 -55.80 39.20 16.79
C ASP A 184 -56.56 38.09 17.52
N MET A 185 -55.99 37.64 18.64
CA MET A 185 -56.70 36.74 19.56
C MET A 185 -57.70 37.58 20.36
N LYS A 186 -58.99 37.35 20.10
CA LYS A 186 -60.11 37.86 20.93
C LYS A 186 -60.33 36.99 22.16
#